data_AF-A0A1E4CS48-F1
#
_entry.id   AF-A0A1E4CS48-F1
#
_cell.length_a   1.000
_cell.length_b   1.000
_cell.length_c   1.000
_cell.angle_alpha   90.00
_cell.angle_beta   90.00
_cell.angle_gamma   90.00
#
_symmetry.space_group_name_H-M   'P 1'
#
loop_
_entity.id
_entity.type
_entity.pdbx_description
1 polymer ?
#
loop_
_entity_poly.entity_id
_entity_poly.type
_entity_poly.pdbx_seq_one_letter_code
_entity_poly.pdbx_strand_id
1 'polypeptide(L)'
;MTIHRAAAPLMAALLLVGALAGCTASISRTVSADAVAKTAAGALETEYSITVDGMDCGSDSITLREGEQVACTVTVDGADSDATVTLSNISGDTYKVGVDVPQASWLQGTAPDPSETGSGSDSEGTGNDAGAPVIYGYELAKTAAGALESQYGSLPTVTCRDDKVTLTVGAEFLCDVVVSSTGARGIATVTITKVEGTTYGIDVKVVDA
;
A
#
# COMPACT_ATOMS: atom_id res chain seq x y z
N MET A 1 -10.49 -86.38 15.06
CA MET A 1 -11.38 -85.38 14.43
C MET A 1 -12.65 -85.31 15.25
N THR A 2 -12.75 -84.33 16.14
CA THR A 2 -13.92 -84.14 17.02
C THR A 2 -14.05 -82.67 17.40
N ILE A 3 -15.30 -82.25 17.39
CA ILE A 3 -15.84 -80.89 17.33
C ILE A 3 -15.98 -80.33 18.75
N HIS A 4 -15.62 -79.07 18.98
CA HIS A 4 -16.11 -78.30 20.14
C HIS A 4 -16.92 -77.09 19.64
N ARG A 5 -18.18 -77.06 20.06
CA ARG A 5 -19.19 -76.02 19.81
C ARG A 5 -19.26 -75.04 21.00
N ALA A 6 -19.71 -73.82 20.67
CA ALA A 6 -20.27 -72.76 21.51
C ALA A 6 -19.27 -71.97 22.39
N ALA A 7 -19.41 -70.66 22.61
CA ALA A 7 -20.55 -69.77 22.50
C ALA A 7 -20.11 -68.34 22.13
N ALA A 8 -20.95 -67.61 21.38
CA ALA A 8 -20.90 -66.15 21.28
C ALA A 8 -21.50 -65.54 22.56
N PRO A 9 -21.14 -64.30 22.96
CA PRO A 9 -21.89 -63.16 22.42
C PRO A 9 -21.14 -61.82 22.31
N LEU A 10 -21.71 -60.93 21.47
CA LEU A 10 -21.86 -59.47 21.63
C LEU A 10 -20.70 -58.66 22.25
N MET A 11 -20.17 -57.69 21.50
CA MET A 11 -20.19 -56.26 21.89
C MET A 11 -19.62 -55.36 20.79
N ALA A 12 -20.47 -54.41 20.38
CA ALA A 12 -20.18 -53.04 19.98
C ALA A 12 -19.12 -52.79 18.88
N ALA A 13 -19.64 -52.55 17.68
CA ALA A 13 -19.07 -51.59 16.76
C ALA A 13 -18.91 -50.21 17.45
N LEU A 14 -17.69 -49.70 17.52
CA LEU A 14 -17.46 -48.25 17.57
C LEU A 14 -16.59 -47.89 16.35
N LEU A 15 -17.28 -47.51 15.28
CA LEU A 15 -16.75 -46.69 14.20
C LEU A 15 -16.27 -45.37 14.81
N LEU A 16 -14.98 -45.23 15.10
CA LEU A 16 -14.35 -43.91 15.22
C LEU A 16 -14.19 -43.31 13.81
N VAL A 17 -15.31 -42.97 13.18
CA VAL A 17 -15.33 -41.91 12.16
C VAL A 17 -15.45 -40.61 12.95
N GLY A 18 -14.34 -40.23 13.59
CA GLY A 18 -14.17 -38.91 14.15
C GLY A 18 -14.26 -37.94 12.98
N ALA A 19 -15.42 -37.32 12.84
CA ALA A 19 -15.64 -36.24 11.89
C ALA A 19 -14.50 -35.23 12.05
N LEU A 20 -13.61 -35.17 11.06
CA LEU A 20 -12.97 -33.90 10.71
C LEU A 20 -14.10 -33.01 10.16
N ALA A 21 -15.02 -32.60 11.02
CA ALA A 21 -15.68 -31.33 10.88
C ALA A 21 -14.56 -30.30 11.10
N GLY A 22 -13.72 -30.15 10.06
CA GLY A 22 -12.96 -28.94 9.85
C GLY A 22 -14.01 -27.86 9.84
N CYS A 23 -14.17 -27.22 10.99
CA CYS A 23 -14.89 -25.98 11.09
C CYS A 23 -14.14 -25.03 10.16
N THR A 24 -14.58 -24.92 8.91
CA THR A 24 -14.50 -23.70 8.12
C THR A 24 -15.44 -22.67 8.78
N ALA A 25 -15.28 -22.47 10.09
CA ALA A 25 -15.54 -21.18 10.66
C ALA A 25 -14.45 -20.31 10.02
N SER A 26 -14.85 -19.56 9.00
CA SER A 26 -14.16 -18.35 8.60
C SER A 26 -14.23 -17.42 9.83
N ILE A 27 -13.44 -17.73 10.85
CA ILE A 27 -13.27 -16.88 12.03
C ILE A 27 -12.57 -15.67 11.44
N SER A 28 -13.35 -14.62 11.18
CA SER A 28 -12.81 -13.31 10.86
C SER A 28 -11.86 -12.96 11.98
N ARG A 29 -10.55 -13.10 11.72
CA ARG A 29 -9.53 -12.84 12.73
C ARG A 29 -9.50 -11.34 12.91
N THR A 30 -9.56 -10.91 14.15
CA THR A 30 -9.49 -9.50 14.50
C THR A 30 -8.26 -9.24 15.33
N VAL A 31 -7.63 -8.09 15.13
CA VAL A 31 -6.56 -7.57 15.98
C VAL A 31 -7.02 -6.29 16.66
N SER A 32 -6.43 -5.97 17.80
CA SER A 32 -6.70 -4.70 18.44
C SER A 32 -6.10 -3.54 17.62
N ALA A 33 -6.81 -2.42 17.58
CA ALA A 33 -6.28 -1.17 17.02
C ALA A 33 -4.93 -0.77 17.64
N ASP A 34 -4.71 -0.99 18.93
CA ASP A 34 -3.41 -0.77 19.59
C ASP A 34 -2.27 -1.61 18.99
N ALA A 35 -2.56 -2.86 18.58
CA ALA A 35 -1.54 -3.71 17.96
C ALA A 35 -1.19 -3.23 16.54
N VAL A 36 -2.20 -2.80 15.78
CA VAL A 36 -2.00 -2.19 14.45
C VAL A 36 -1.22 -0.89 14.57
N ALA A 37 -1.59 -0.02 15.51
CA ALA A 37 -0.91 1.24 15.77
C ALA A 37 0.57 1.05 16.13
N LYS A 38 0.90 0.10 17.01
CA LYS A 38 2.30 -0.23 17.34
C LYS A 38 3.09 -0.75 16.14
N THR A 39 2.46 -1.59 15.34
CA THR A 39 3.09 -2.17 14.16
C THR A 39 3.34 -1.10 13.09
N ALA A 40 2.37 -0.22 12.87
CA ALA A 40 2.46 0.88 11.92
C ALA A 40 3.45 1.97 12.38
N ALA A 41 3.48 2.32 13.67
CA ALA A 41 4.49 3.21 14.23
C ALA A 41 5.91 2.66 14.02
N GLY A 42 6.16 1.39 14.38
CA GLY A 42 7.49 0.79 14.19
C GLY A 42 7.90 0.67 12.71
N ALA A 43 6.93 0.48 11.81
CA ALA A 43 7.18 0.52 10.38
C ALA A 43 7.62 1.92 9.93
N LEU A 44 6.91 2.98 10.34
CA LEU A 44 7.26 4.37 10.04
C LEU A 44 8.65 4.76 10.59
N GLU A 45 8.95 4.42 11.83
CA GLU A 45 10.26 4.69 12.45
C GLU A 45 11.39 4.04 11.67
N THR A 46 11.19 2.80 11.22
CA THR A 46 12.18 2.04 10.44
C THR A 46 12.34 2.62 9.04
N GLU A 47 11.23 2.93 8.37
CA GLU A 47 11.22 3.38 6.97
C GLU A 47 11.77 4.80 6.81
N TYR A 48 11.37 5.70 7.70
CA TYR A 48 11.72 7.12 7.61
C TYR A 48 12.84 7.54 8.56
N SER A 49 13.34 6.63 9.41
CA SER A 49 14.36 6.94 10.43
C SER A 49 13.97 8.09 11.35
N ILE A 50 12.69 8.14 11.72
CA ILE A 50 12.09 9.13 12.63
C ILE A 50 11.78 8.49 13.98
N THR A 51 11.39 9.31 14.96
CA THR A 51 10.82 8.86 16.23
C THR A 51 9.32 9.15 16.22
N VAL A 52 8.48 8.14 16.48
CA VAL A 52 7.03 8.34 16.60
C VAL A 52 6.67 8.45 18.08
N ASP A 53 6.07 9.57 18.49
CA ASP A 53 5.65 9.77 19.89
C ASP A 53 4.42 8.94 20.23
N GLY A 54 3.53 8.75 19.26
CA GLY A 54 2.30 8.01 19.43
C GLY A 54 1.62 7.69 18.10
N MET A 55 0.84 6.62 18.09
CA MET A 55 -0.10 6.34 17.00
C MET A 55 -1.38 5.81 17.62
N ASP A 56 -2.52 6.34 17.19
CA ASP A 56 -3.86 5.96 17.62
C ASP A 56 -4.68 5.52 16.41
N CYS A 57 -5.08 4.25 16.37
CA CYS A 57 -5.92 3.68 15.30
C CYS A 57 -7.36 3.43 15.79
N GLY A 58 -7.78 4.11 16.85
CA GLY A 58 -9.04 3.92 17.54
C GLY A 58 -9.01 2.81 18.59
N SER A 59 -10.19 2.46 19.10
CA SER A 59 -10.37 1.41 20.12
C SER A 59 -10.99 0.12 19.58
N ASP A 60 -11.44 0.14 18.33
CA ASP A 60 -12.18 -0.97 17.76
C ASP A 60 -11.27 -2.14 17.36
N SER A 61 -11.86 -3.33 17.32
CA SER A 61 -11.17 -4.50 16.80
C SER A 61 -11.18 -4.47 15.28
N ILE A 62 -10.00 -4.50 14.66
CA ILE A 62 -9.81 -4.41 13.22
C ILE A 62 -9.82 -5.82 12.63
N THR A 63 -10.59 -6.02 11.57
CA THR A 63 -10.61 -7.31 10.88
C THR A 63 -9.34 -7.47 10.03
N LEU A 64 -8.60 -8.55 10.24
CA LEU A 64 -7.46 -8.91 9.41
C LEU A 64 -7.94 -9.38 8.04
N ARG A 65 -8.04 -8.44 7.11
CA ARG A 65 -8.38 -8.66 5.70
C ARG A 65 -7.34 -7.98 4.81
N GLU A 66 -6.97 -8.65 3.72
CA GLU A 66 -6.06 -8.08 2.73
C GLU A 66 -6.67 -6.80 2.14
N GLY A 67 -5.92 -5.70 2.17
CA GLY A 67 -6.37 -4.38 1.72
C GLY A 67 -7.29 -3.66 2.70
N GLU A 68 -7.47 -4.18 3.91
CA GLU A 68 -8.21 -3.47 4.96
C GLU A 68 -7.48 -2.17 5.31
N GLN A 69 -8.24 -1.06 5.36
CA GLN A 69 -7.72 0.27 5.66
C GLN A 69 -8.25 0.74 6.99
N VAL A 70 -7.34 1.26 7.81
CA VAL A 70 -7.61 1.72 9.16
C VAL A 70 -7.19 3.18 9.24
N ALA A 71 -8.12 4.06 9.58
CA ALA A 71 -7.81 5.44 9.87
C ALA A 71 -7.10 5.51 11.23
N CYS A 72 -5.94 6.15 11.24
CA CYS A 72 -5.12 6.35 12.41
C CYS A 72 -4.68 7.81 12.50
N THR A 73 -4.25 8.23 13.68
CA THR A 73 -3.58 9.50 13.91
C THR A 73 -2.18 9.18 14.41
N VAL A 74 -1.16 9.77 13.79
CA VAL A 74 0.24 9.64 14.20
C VAL A 74 0.72 10.94 14.81
N THR A 75 1.43 10.86 15.93
CA THR A 75 2.04 11.98 16.63
C THR A 75 3.55 11.90 16.48
N VAL A 76 4.16 12.96 15.96
CA VAL A 76 5.62 13.10 15.84
C VAL A 76 6.03 14.50 16.25
N ASP A 77 7.03 14.61 17.12
CA ASP A 77 7.44 15.85 17.78
C ASP A 77 6.26 16.62 18.40
N GLY A 78 5.28 15.88 18.94
CA GLY A 78 4.06 16.42 19.52
C GLY A 78 3.04 17.00 18.51
N ALA A 79 3.23 16.78 17.21
CA ALA A 79 2.28 17.17 16.17
C ALA A 79 1.51 15.96 15.64
N ASP A 80 0.19 16.07 15.62
CA ASP A 80 -0.71 15.01 15.14
C ASP A 80 -0.93 15.12 13.62
N SER A 81 -1.02 13.98 12.95
CA SER A 81 -1.31 13.88 11.51
C SER A 81 -2.20 12.68 11.23
N ASP A 82 -3.14 12.85 10.30
CA ASP A 82 -3.98 11.75 9.84
C ASP A 82 -3.15 10.77 9.01
N ALA A 83 -3.29 9.50 9.33
CA ALA A 83 -2.61 8.37 8.70
C ALA A 83 -3.63 7.30 8.29
N THR A 84 -3.41 6.67 7.15
CA THR A 84 -4.17 5.51 6.71
C THR A 84 -3.26 4.29 6.72
N VAL A 85 -3.59 3.30 7.53
CA VAL A 85 -2.85 2.04 7.62
C VAL A 85 -3.56 0.99 6.77
N THR A 86 -2.85 0.46 5.77
CA THR A 86 -3.32 -0.64 4.92
C THR A 86 -2.69 -1.95 5.35
N LEU A 87 -3.52 -2.95 5.65
CA LEU A 87 -3.11 -4.30 5.98
C LEU A 87 -2.83 -5.11 4.70
N SER A 88 -1.70 -5.80 4.65
CA SER A 88 -1.33 -6.66 3.51
C SER A 88 -0.57 -7.90 3.95
N ASN A 89 -0.40 -8.86 3.04
CA ASN A 89 0.33 -10.12 3.26
C ASN A 89 -0.10 -10.85 4.54
N ILE A 90 -1.41 -11.05 4.71
CA ILE A 90 -1.95 -11.66 5.93
C ILE A 90 -1.74 -13.19 5.90
N SER A 91 -1.02 -13.71 6.89
CA SER A 91 -0.78 -15.13 7.09
C SER A 91 -0.91 -15.52 8.55
N GLY A 92 -2.05 -16.10 8.91
CA GLY A 92 -2.36 -16.43 10.31
C GLY A 92 -2.52 -15.16 11.15
N ASP A 93 -1.61 -14.98 12.11
CA ASP A 93 -1.56 -13.81 12.99
C ASP A 93 -0.47 -12.80 12.57
N THR A 94 0.20 -13.07 11.44
CA THR A 94 1.25 -12.22 10.88
C THR A 94 0.67 -11.41 9.73
N TYR A 95 0.98 -10.12 9.68
CA TYR A 95 0.58 -9.20 8.60
C TYR A 95 1.67 -8.14 8.38
N LYS A 96 1.62 -7.50 7.21
CA LYS A 96 2.38 -6.29 6.89
C LYS A 96 1.45 -5.09 6.93
N VAL A 97 2.01 -3.92 7.24
CA VAL A 97 1.32 -2.65 7.22
C VAL A 97 2.01 -1.73 6.22
N GLY A 98 1.22 -1.04 5.41
CA GLY A 98 1.66 0.16 4.68
C GLY A 98 0.99 1.36 5.33
N VAL A 99 1.74 2.43 5.59
CA VAL A 99 1.22 3.61 6.26
C VAL A 99 1.32 4.79 5.31
N ASP A 100 0.18 5.39 5.00
CA ASP A 100 0.09 6.60 4.18
C ASP A 100 -0.23 7.79 5.09
N VAL A 101 0.61 8.82 5.10
CA VAL A 101 0.43 10.01 5.95
C VAL A 101 0.44 11.24 5.05
N PRO A 102 -0.68 11.60 4.42
CA PRO A 102 -0.70 12.55 3.31
C PRO A 102 -0.31 13.97 3.72
N GLN A 103 -0.33 14.31 5.01
CA GLN A 103 -0.16 15.69 5.52
C GLN A 103 0.88 15.80 6.66
N ALA A 104 1.74 14.81 6.84
CA ALA A 104 2.72 14.85 7.93
C ALA A 104 3.76 15.96 7.71
N SER A 105 3.77 16.96 8.60
CA SER A 105 4.72 18.08 8.55
C SER A 105 6.17 17.65 8.78
N TRP A 106 6.39 16.53 9.48
CA TRP A 106 7.70 15.93 9.70
C TRP A 106 8.24 15.16 8.48
N LEU A 107 7.37 14.85 7.49
CA LEU A 107 7.81 14.41 6.16
C LEU A 107 8.30 15.59 5.30
N GLN A 108 8.11 16.84 5.75
CA GLN A 108 8.57 18.05 5.04
C GLN A 108 10.05 18.31 5.30
N GLY A 109 10.87 17.29 5.02
CA GLY A 109 12.18 17.46 4.41
C GLY A 109 12.11 17.43 2.87
N THR A 110 11.04 16.90 2.25
CA THR A 110 10.84 16.86 0.78
C THR A 110 9.36 16.60 0.39
N ALA A 111 8.46 17.56 0.59
CA ALA A 111 7.14 17.62 -0.05
C ALA A 111 6.62 19.07 -0.08
N PRO A 112 6.01 19.56 -1.18
CA PRO A 112 5.42 20.90 -1.22
C PRO A 112 4.08 21.00 -0.47
N ASP A 113 3.89 22.21 0.07
CA ASP A 113 2.86 22.81 0.92
C ASP A 113 1.37 22.44 0.61
N PRO A 114 0.56 22.01 1.59
CA PRO A 114 -0.88 21.76 1.43
C PRO A 114 -1.77 23.03 1.50
N SER A 115 -1.20 24.23 1.41
CA SER A 115 -1.95 25.48 1.31
C SER A 115 -2.56 25.71 -0.09
N GLU A 116 -3.15 24.68 -0.70
CA GLU A 116 -4.18 24.84 -1.72
C GLU A 116 -5.30 23.84 -1.39
N THR A 117 -5.99 24.11 -0.28
CA THR A 117 -7.31 23.55 0.03
C THR A 117 -8.31 24.07 -1.00
N GLY A 118 -8.35 23.43 -2.16
CA GLY A 118 -9.47 23.45 -3.08
C GLY A 118 -10.30 22.19 -2.86
N SER A 119 -11.25 22.25 -1.93
CA SER A 119 -12.35 21.30 -1.85
C SER A 119 -12.96 21.10 -3.24
N GLY A 120 -13.00 19.84 -3.67
CA GLY A 120 -13.59 19.40 -4.92
C GLY A 120 -13.62 17.88 -5.00
N SER A 121 -14.08 17.22 -3.92
CA SER A 121 -14.62 15.87 -4.03
C SER A 121 -15.97 15.96 -4.74
N ASP A 122 -15.92 16.10 -6.06
CA ASP A 122 -16.99 15.63 -6.95
C ASP A 122 -16.47 14.37 -7.62
N SER A 123 -16.67 13.26 -6.91
CA SER A 123 -16.85 11.99 -7.57
C SER A 123 -18.14 12.07 -8.39
N GLU A 124 -18.07 12.50 -9.65
CA GLU A 124 -18.93 12.04 -10.74
C GLU A 124 -18.47 12.62 -12.08
N GLY A 125 -18.07 11.73 -12.98
CA GLY A 125 -17.63 12.07 -14.32
C GLY A 125 -17.77 10.88 -15.26
N THR A 126 -18.97 10.29 -15.31
CA THR A 126 -19.42 9.56 -16.50
C THR A 126 -19.62 10.61 -17.59
N GLY A 127 -18.53 11.02 -18.24
CA GLY A 127 -18.51 12.01 -19.30
C GLY A 127 -17.89 11.41 -20.54
N ASN A 128 -18.74 10.92 -21.44
CA ASN A 128 -18.35 10.68 -22.81
C ASN A 128 -18.12 12.04 -23.49
N ASP A 129 -16.95 12.63 -23.28
CA ASP A 129 -16.46 13.77 -24.07
C ASP A 129 -15.00 13.51 -24.40
N ALA A 130 -14.63 13.73 -25.66
CA ALA A 130 -13.37 13.33 -26.28
C ALA A 130 -12.14 14.15 -25.79
N GLY A 131 -11.89 14.15 -24.49
CA GLY A 131 -10.71 14.73 -23.83
C GLY A 131 -9.73 13.65 -23.37
N ALA A 132 -8.44 13.95 -23.44
CA ALA A 132 -7.40 13.06 -22.93
C ALA A 132 -7.51 12.89 -21.40
N PRO A 133 -7.27 11.67 -20.87
CA PRO A 133 -7.35 11.42 -19.43
C PRO A 133 -6.30 12.22 -18.66
N VAL A 134 -6.59 12.60 -17.41
CA VAL A 134 -5.70 13.39 -16.55
C VAL A 134 -5.28 12.56 -15.34
N ILE A 135 -3.98 12.55 -15.04
CA ILE A 135 -3.42 11.94 -13.83
C ILE A 135 -2.67 12.98 -13.00
N TYR A 136 -2.30 12.63 -11.77
CA TYR A 136 -1.46 13.50 -10.95
C TYR A 136 0.03 13.33 -11.26
N GLY A 137 0.80 14.39 -11.06
CA GLY A 137 2.26 14.38 -11.24
C GLY A 137 2.97 13.34 -10.38
N TYR A 138 2.47 13.07 -9.18
CA TYR A 138 3.06 12.06 -8.28
C TYR A 138 2.88 10.62 -8.82
N GLU A 139 1.76 10.31 -9.49
CA GLU A 139 1.53 9.02 -10.15
C GLU A 139 2.49 8.83 -11.33
N LEU A 140 2.69 9.89 -12.10
CA LEU A 140 3.66 9.91 -13.19
C LEU A 140 5.09 9.71 -12.66
N ALA A 141 5.44 10.42 -11.58
CA ALA A 141 6.75 10.33 -10.95
C ALA A 141 7.04 8.93 -10.39
N LYS A 142 6.07 8.30 -9.74
CA LYS A 142 6.17 6.92 -9.25
C LYS A 142 6.42 5.93 -10.39
N THR A 143 5.68 6.09 -11.49
CA THR A 143 5.86 5.25 -12.69
C THR A 143 7.24 5.46 -13.30
N ALA A 144 7.71 6.71 -13.38
CA ALA A 144 9.05 7.04 -13.89
C ALA A 144 10.17 6.48 -13.00
N ALA A 145 10.02 6.54 -11.67
CA ALA A 145 10.98 5.95 -10.74
C ALA A 145 11.13 4.44 -10.96
N GLY A 146 10.01 3.71 -11.11
CA GLY A 146 10.05 2.27 -11.41
C GLY A 146 10.73 1.95 -12.74
N ALA A 147 10.56 2.79 -13.77
CA ALA A 147 11.26 2.63 -15.05
C ALA A 147 12.78 2.85 -14.93
N LEU A 148 13.23 3.68 -13.98
CA LEU A 148 14.63 4.00 -13.75
C LEU A 148 15.35 3.02 -12.80
N GLU A 149 14.62 2.23 -12.01
CA GLU A 149 15.20 1.29 -11.05
C GLU A 149 16.19 0.31 -11.70
N SER A 150 15.85 -0.22 -12.87
CA SER A 150 16.72 -1.13 -13.62
C SER A 150 18.00 -0.47 -14.12
N GLN A 151 17.99 0.86 -14.33
CA GLN A 151 19.16 1.60 -14.80
C GLN A 151 20.12 1.93 -13.65
N TYR A 152 19.58 2.29 -12.49
CA TYR A 152 20.39 2.69 -11.33
C TYR A 152 20.66 1.57 -10.32
N GLY A 153 20.07 0.38 -10.52
CA GLY A 153 20.17 -0.75 -9.59
C GLY A 153 19.53 -0.50 -8.22
N SER A 154 18.80 0.61 -8.09
CA SER A 154 18.07 1.06 -6.89
C SER A 154 16.99 2.03 -7.32
N LEU A 155 15.90 2.11 -6.57
CA LEU A 155 14.78 2.99 -6.89
C LEU A 155 15.17 4.45 -6.61
N PRO A 156 15.25 5.32 -7.63
CA PRO A 156 15.51 6.74 -7.41
C PRO A 156 14.23 7.45 -6.93
N THR A 157 14.40 8.58 -6.27
CA THR A 157 13.29 9.50 -6.03
C THR A 157 13.08 10.34 -7.29
N VAL A 158 11.85 10.38 -7.80
CA VAL A 158 11.48 11.22 -8.95
C VAL A 158 10.43 12.22 -8.50
N THR A 159 10.53 13.47 -8.94
CA THR A 159 9.57 14.53 -8.63
C THR A 159 9.24 15.28 -9.92
N CYS A 160 8.00 15.14 -10.40
CA CYS A 160 7.55 15.86 -11.60
C CYS A 160 6.95 17.20 -11.23
N ARG A 161 7.23 18.23 -12.03
CA ARG A 161 6.90 19.63 -11.69
C ARG A 161 5.42 19.97 -11.78
N ASP A 162 4.66 19.24 -12.58
CA ASP A 162 3.23 19.52 -12.85
C ASP A 162 2.32 18.69 -11.94
N ASP A 163 1.39 19.36 -11.26
CA ASP A 163 0.45 18.69 -10.33
C ASP A 163 -0.55 17.79 -11.05
N LYS A 164 -1.00 18.21 -12.24
CA LYS A 164 -1.93 17.48 -13.11
C LYS A 164 -1.36 17.36 -14.51
N VAL A 165 -1.30 16.13 -15.00
CA VAL A 165 -0.70 15.74 -16.27
C VAL A 165 -1.80 15.21 -17.17
N THR A 166 -2.01 15.86 -18.30
CA THR A 166 -2.92 15.34 -19.33
C THR A 166 -2.19 14.27 -20.15
N LEU A 167 -2.70 13.05 -20.13
CA LEU A 167 -2.15 11.89 -20.84
C LEU A 167 -2.37 12.05 -22.35
N THR A 168 -1.46 12.76 -23.00
CA THR A 168 -1.41 12.91 -24.45
C THR A 168 -0.17 12.21 -24.97
N VAL A 169 -0.33 11.30 -25.93
CA VAL A 169 0.82 10.62 -26.55
C VAL A 169 1.75 11.66 -27.18
N GLY A 170 3.04 11.57 -26.84
CA GLY A 170 4.08 12.52 -27.24
C GLY A 170 4.24 13.73 -26.32
N ALA A 171 3.41 13.88 -25.28
CA ALA A 171 3.64 14.90 -24.27
C ALA A 171 4.88 14.57 -23.44
N GLU A 172 5.69 15.59 -23.18
CA GLU A 172 6.94 15.52 -22.43
C GLU A 172 6.82 16.30 -21.12
N PHE A 173 7.31 15.70 -20.03
CA PHE A 173 7.29 16.28 -18.69
C PHE A 173 8.69 16.25 -18.11
N LEU A 174 9.07 17.31 -17.41
CA LEU A 174 10.36 17.39 -16.73
C LEU A 174 10.19 16.99 -15.27
N CYS A 175 11.01 16.05 -14.83
CA CYS A 175 11.03 15.56 -13.47
C CYS A 175 12.44 15.59 -12.91
N ASP A 176 12.59 16.06 -11.68
CA ASP A 176 13.83 15.94 -10.92
C ASP A 176 14.04 14.48 -10.51
N VAL A 177 15.28 14.01 -10.59
CA VAL A 177 15.67 12.65 -10.17
C VAL A 177 16.76 12.77 -9.12
N VAL A 178 16.61 12.02 -8.03
CA VAL A 178 17.65 11.86 -6.99
C VAL A 178 17.94 10.37 -6.83
N VAL A 179 19.17 9.97 -7.11
CA VAL A 179 19.61 8.59 -6.95
C VAL A 179 19.93 8.33 -5.48
N SER A 180 19.10 7.52 -4.83
CA SER A 180 19.16 7.29 -3.37
C SER A 180 20.50 6.75 -2.88
N SER A 181 21.24 6.00 -3.73
CA SER A 181 22.52 5.38 -3.37
C SER A 181 23.71 6.33 -3.42
N THR A 182 23.67 7.36 -4.28
CA THR A 182 24.79 8.28 -4.51
C THR A 182 24.48 9.73 -4.12
N GLY A 183 23.19 10.06 -3.94
CA GLY A 183 22.71 11.44 -3.82
C GLY A 183 22.82 12.25 -5.12
N ALA A 184 23.20 11.62 -6.24
CA ALA A 184 23.30 12.29 -7.53
C ALA A 184 21.94 12.84 -7.95
N ARG A 185 21.93 14.06 -8.50
CA ARG A 185 20.73 14.74 -8.96
C ARG A 185 20.78 14.94 -10.47
N GLY A 186 19.65 14.80 -11.14
CA GLY A 186 19.52 15.02 -12.58
C GLY A 186 18.10 15.39 -12.96
N ILE A 187 17.89 15.70 -14.24
CA ILE A 187 16.56 15.96 -14.81
C ILE A 187 16.21 14.81 -15.75
N ALA A 188 15.06 14.20 -15.55
CA ALA A 188 14.46 13.24 -16.46
C ALA A 188 13.37 13.91 -17.29
N THR A 189 13.39 13.64 -18.59
CA THR A 189 12.27 13.88 -19.50
C THR A 189 11.43 12.61 -19.57
N VAL A 190 10.17 12.70 -19.13
CA VAL A 190 9.17 11.63 -19.20
C VAL A 190 8.26 11.88 -20.39
N THR A 191 8.21 10.95 -21.35
CA THR A 191 7.37 11.04 -22.54
C THR A 191 6.24 10.03 -22.46
N ILE A 192 4.99 10.45 -22.69
CA ILE A 192 3.86 9.51 -22.79
C ILE A 192 3.90 8.81 -24.15
N THR A 193 4.06 7.49 -24.17
CA THR A 193 4.19 6.72 -25.42
C THR A 193 2.89 6.04 -25.84
N LYS A 194 1.99 5.78 -24.88
CA LYS A 194 0.73 5.07 -25.11
C LYS A 194 -0.32 5.50 -24.09
N VAL A 195 -1.59 5.58 -24.50
CA VAL A 195 -2.73 5.81 -23.60
C VAL A 195 -3.88 4.91 -24.04
N GLU A 196 -4.35 4.06 -23.13
CA GLU A 196 -5.47 3.13 -23.30
C GLU A 196 -6.38 3.21 -22.06
N GLY A 197 -7.40 4.08 -22.13
CA GLY A 197 -8.25 4.37 -20.98
C GLY A 197 -7.43 4.98 -19.85
N THR A 198 -7.33 4.29 -18.71
CA THR A 198 -6.52 4.71 -17.56
C THR A 198 -5.11 4.09 -17.55
N THR A 199 -4.81 3.19 -18.48
CA THR A 199 -3.47 2.62 -18.63
C THR A 199 -2.64 3.47 -19.58
N TYR A 200 -1.39 3.72 -19.23
CA TYR A 200 -0.47 4.50 -20.06
C TYR A 200 0.93 3.90 -20.06
N GLY A 201 1.66 4.15 -21.14
CA GLY A 201 3.08 3.81 -21.28
C GLY A 201 3.92 5.08 -21.24
N ILE A 202 5.11 4.99 -20.66
CA ILE A 202 6.07 6.10 -20.61
C ILE A 202 7.44 5.67 -21.12
N ASP A 203 8.19 6.62 -21.65
CA ASP A 203 9.63 6.54 -21.90
C ASP A 203 10.32 7.59 -21.02
N VAL A 204 11.42 7.22 -20.36
CA VAL A 204 12.12 8.11 -19.43
C VAL A 204 13.57 8.25 -19.89
N LYS A 205 13.98 9.49 -20.17
CA LYS A 205 15.35 9.83 -20.53
C LYS A 205 15.94 10.75 -19.50
N VAL A 206 17.01 10.34 -18.85
CA VAL A 206 17.77 11.21 -17.94
C VAL A 206 18.77 12.00 -18.76
N VAL A 207 18.73 13.32 -18.63
CA VAL A 207 19.78 14.19 -19.14
C VAL A 207 20.75 14.38 -17.98
N ASP A 208 21.91 13.72 -18.06
CA ASP A 208 22.99 13.94 -17.10
C ASP A 208 23.36 15.44 -17.09
N ALA A 209 23.41 16.02 -15.89
CA ALA A 209 23.86 17.39 -15.66
C ALA A 209 25.38 17.44 -15.42
#